data_AF-A0A946QGD3-F1
#
_entry.id   AF-A0A946QGD3-F1
#
_cell.length_a   1.000
_cell.length_b   1.000
_cell.length_c   1.000
_cell.angle_alpha   90.00
_cell.angle_beta   90.00
_cell.angle_gamma   90.00
#
_symmetry.space_group_name_H-M   'P 1'
#
loop_
_entity.id
_entity.type
_entity.pdbx_description
1 polymer ?
#
loop_
_entity_poly.entity_id
_entity_poly.type
_entity_poly.pdbx_seq_one_letter_code
_entity_poly.pdbx_strand_id
1 'polypeptide(L)'
;TNPIDVMVGQLQKASGIADNMIIGMAGVLDSARFRTFLAQELNVSVDQVQAFVVGGHGDSMVPLTGMSNVAGITLEALVEQGKISRERLDQIVERTQKGGGEIVAHLKTGSAYYTPATAAVAMAEAYLYDKLNIYPCAVKVSDGKYGINEPLFVGLPTKIGGKGVAEIIEVPLTENERKKLQISIDLVRELNSTVEKL
;
A
#
# COMPACT_ATOMS: atom_id res chain seq x y z
N THR A 1 10.52 -3.09 -9.61
CA THR A 1 11.68 -2.18 -9.72
C THR A 1 11.37 -0.92 -8.93
N ASN A 2 12.29 -0.49 -8.06
CA ASN A 2 12.13 0.74 -7.27
C ASN A 2 12.85 1.92 -7.94
N PRO A 3 12.46 3.18 -7.64
CA PRO A 3 11.32 3.59 -6.82
C PRO A 3 9.99 3.37 -7.56
N ILE A 4 9.11 2.54 -6.99
CA ILE A 4 8.05 1.91 -7.79
C ILE A 4 7.01 2.88 -8.36
N ASP A 5 6.55 3.86 -7.58
CA ASP A 5 5.52 4.81 -8.00
C ASP A 5 5.98 5.64 -9.22
N VAL A 6 7.28 5.92 -9.30
CA VAL A 6 7.88 6.59 -10.46
C VAL A 6 8.12 5.60 -11.60
N MET A 7 8.69 4.44 -11.31
CA MET A 7 9.08 3.46 -12.32
C MET A 7 7.87 2.91 -13.09
N VAL A 8 6.72 2.74 -12.45
CA VAL A 8 5.49 2.33 -13.15
C VAL A 8 5.01 3.42 -14.10
N GLY A 9 5.12 4.69 -13.72
CA GLY A 9 4.80 5.83 -14.58
C GLY A 9 5.74 5.94 -15.78
N GLN A 10 7.04 5.75 -15.57
CA GLN A 10 8.02 5.73 -16.66
C GLN A 10 7.78 4.55 -17.62
N LEU A 11 7.48 3.37 -17.08
CA LEU A 11 7.12 2.21 -17.90
C LEU A 11 5.83 2.46 -18.71
N GLN A 12 4.81 3.08 -18.12
CA GLN A 12 3.58 3.44 -18.82
C GLN A 12 3.86 4.39 -19.98
N LYS A 13 4.63 5.46 -19.74
CA LYS A 13 5.01 6.44 -20.76
C LYS A 13 5.81 5.79 -21.90
N ALA A 14 6.79 4.94 -21.57
CA ALA A 14 7.67 4.31 -22.54
C ALA A 14 6.99 3.19 -23.36
N SER A 15 6.05 2.45 -22.76
CA SER A 15 5.40 1.30 -23.40
C SER A 15 4.11 1.65 -24.14
N GLY A 16 3.42 2.74 -23.75
CA GLY A 16 2.10 3.07 -24.28
C GLY A 16 0.98 2.12 -23.83
N ILE A 17 1.23 1.27 -22.83
CA ILE A 17 0.20 0.39 -22.24
C ILE A 17 -0.91 1.26 -21.63
N ALA A 18 -2.16 0.85 -21.84
CA ALA A 18 -3.33 1.52 -21.29
C ALA A 18 -3.27 1.60 -19.75
N ASP A 19 -3.79 2.69 -19.18
CA ASP A 19 -3.66 3.00 -17.75
C ASP A 19 -4.25 1.93 -16.83
N ASN A 20 -5.37 1.33 -17.22
CA ASN A 20 -5.99 0.24 -16.47
C ASN A 20 -5.22 -1.07 -16.61
N MET A 21 -4.25 -1.17 -17.51
CA MET A 21 -3.46 -2.38 -17.77
C MET A 21 -2.04 -2.30 -17.20
N ILE A 22 -1.73 -1.25 -16.44
CA ILE A 22 -0.41 -1.06 -15.83
C ILE A 22 -0.53 -0.59 -14.38
N ILE A 23 0.04 -1.37 -13.48
CA ILE A 23 0.00 -1.12 -12.03
C ILE A 23 1.34 -1.53 -11.39
N GLY A 24 1.68 -0.94 -10.27
CA GLY A 24 2.86 -1.30 -9.46
C GLY A 24 2.48 -2.12 -8.22
N MET A 25 3.25 -3.18 -7.96
CA MET A 25 3.17 -3.97 -6.72
C MET A 25 3.89 -3.23 -5.58
N ALA A 26 3.14 -2.59 -4.70
CA ALA A 26 3.65 -1.93 -3.49
C ALA A 26 2.79 -2.27 -2.29
N GLY A 27 1.58 -1.71 -2.25
CA GLY A 27 0.71 -1.79 -1.09
C GLY A 27 0.38 -3.22 -0.65
N VAL A 28 0.30 -4.21 -1.54
CA VAL A 28 0.07 -5.62 -1.15
C VAL A 28 1.15 -6.13 -0.20
N LEU A 29 2.41 -5.84 -0.50
CA LEU A 29 3.55 -6.16 0.37
C LEU A 29 3.47 -5.40 1.69
N ASP A 30 3.23 -4.09 1.62
CA ASP A 30 3.24 -3.24 2.82
C ASP A 30 2.07 -3.58 3.76
N SER A 31 0.91 -3.90 3.18
CA SER A 31 -0.26 -4.39 3.92
C SER A 31 -0.01 -5.78 4.51
N ALA A 32 0.71 -6.66 3.81
CA ALA A 32 1.09 -7.96 4.38
C ALA A 32 1.99 -7.81 5.61
N ARG A 33 2.92 -6.85 5.61
CA ARG A 33 3.74 -6.52 6.79
C ARG A 33 2.87 -6.01 7.94
N PHE A 34 2.01 -5.04 7.66
CA PHE A 34 1.14 -4.45 8.68
C PHE A 34 0.23 -5.51 9.34
N ARG A 35 -0.42 -6.34 8.51
CA ARG A 35 -1.25 -7.47 8.97
C ARG A 35 -0.44 -8.44 9.81
N THR A 36 0.79 -8.74 9.41
CA THR A 36 1.67 -9.66 10.15
C THR A 36 2.01 -9.12 11.53
N PHE A 37 2.40 -7.85 11.63
CA PHE A 37 2.76 -7.25 12.93
C PHE A 37 1.56 -7.14 13.87
N LEU A 38 0.38 -6.78 13.36
CA LEU A 38 -0.87 -6.80 14.14
C LEU A 38 -1.22 -8.21 14.62
N ALA A 39 -1.12 -9.21 13.73
CA ALA A 39 -1.41 -10.60 14.06
C ALA A 39 -0.46 -11.16 15.13
N GLN A 40 0.83 -10.82 15.05
CA GLN A 40 1.83 -11.18 16.06
C GLN A 40 1.53 -10.54 17.42
N GLU A 41 1.22 -9.24 17.43
CA GLU A 41 0.92 -8.51 18.66
C GLU A 41 -0.33 -9.08 19.37
N LEU A 42 -1.37 -9.36 18.61
CA LEU A 42 -2.65 -9.84 19.14
C LEU A 42 -2.72 -11.36 19.29
N ASN A 43 -1.65 -12.07 18.90
CA ASN A 43 -1.55 -13.53 18.89
C ASN A 43 -2.72 -14.22 18.19
N VAL A 44 -2.99 -13.81 16.94
CA VAL A 44 -4.06 -14.35 16.08
C VAL A 44 -3.50 -14.79 14.73
N SER A 45 -4.29 -15.53 13.94
CA SER A 45 -3.94 -15.81 12.54
C SER A 45 -3.97 -14.51 11.72
N VAL A 46 -2.99 -14.32 10.83
CA VAL A 46 -2.92 -13.19 9.89
C VAL A 46 -4.14 -13.13 8.95
N ASP A 47 -4.81 -14.26 8.73
CA ASP A 47 -6.04 -14.33 7.92
C ASP A 47 -7.21 -13.61 8.60
N GLN A 48 -7.15 -13.42 9.92
CA GLN A 48 -8.15 -12.68 10.67
C GLN A 48 -7.92 -11.16 10.60
N VAL A 49 -6.77 -10.70 10.11
CA VAL A 49 -6.44 -9.27 10.08
C VAL A 49 -6.74 -8.70 8.70
N GLN A 50 -7.63 -7.70 8.65
CA GLN A 50 -7.90 -6.89 7.47
C GLN A 50 -7.30 -5.51 7.67
N ALA A 51 -6.30 -5.17 6.86
CA ALA A 51 -5.58 -3.90 6.95
C ALA A 51 -4.97 -3.52 5.60
N PHE A 52 -4.94 -2.22 5.31
CA PHE A 52 -4.40 -1.65 4.07
C PHE A 52 -3.31 -0.62 4.39
N VAL A 53 -2.31 -0.55 3.53
CA VAL A 53 -1.31 0.51 3.47
C VAL A 53 -1.42 1.21 2.11
N VAL A 54 -1.52 2.53 2.14
CA VAL A 54 -1.71 3.39 0.96
C VAL A 54 -0.63 4.49 0.88
N GLY A 55 -0.63 5.28 -0.18
CA GLY A 55 0.38 6.32 -0.44
C GLY A 55 1.57 5.80 -1.25
N GLY A 56 2.65 6.58 -1.28
CA GLY A 56 3.90 6.21 -1.94
C GLY A 56 4.60 5.04 -1.23
N HIS A 57 5.27 4.19 -2.00
CA HIS A 57 6.06 3.08 -1.45
C HIS A 57 7.42 3.59 -0.92
N GLY A 58 7.45 3.87 0.38
CA GLY A 58 8.63 4.33 1.10
C GLY A 58 8.28 4.74 2.52
N ASP A 59 9.12 5.55 3.15
CA ASP A 59 8.96 5.95 4.55
C ASP A 59 7.67 6.75 4.82
N SER A 60 7.07 7.33 3.78
CA SER A 60 5.81 8.09 3.85
C SER A 60 4.56 7.26 3.55
N MET A 61 4.65 5.93 3.45
CA MET A 61 3.47 5.07 3.32
C MET A 61 2.53 5.23 4.52
N VAL A 62 1.22 5.01 4.33
CA VAL A 62 0.19 5.26 5.34
C VAL A 62 -0.58 3.98 5.67
N PRO A 63 -0.22 3.28 6.75
CA PRO A 63 -1.06 2.22 7.31
C PRO A 63 -2.38 2.80 7.82
N LEU A 64 -3.51 2.30 7.28
CA LEU A 64 -4.84 2.81 7.58
C LEU A 64 -5.44 2.15 8.82
N THR A 65 -5.09 2.65 10.00
CA THR A 65 -5.60 2.11 11.27
C THR A 65 -7.12 2.25 11.42
N GLY A 66 -7.71 3.31 10.85
CA GLY A 66 -9.14 3.62 10.99
C GLY A 66 -10.08 2.61 10.32
N MET A 67 -9.67 2.00 9.22
CA MET A 67 -10.44 0.94 8.54
C MET A 67 -9.97 -0.48 8.87
N SER A 68 -8.85 -0.60 9.59
CA SER A 68 -8.26 -1.90 9.91
C SER A 68 -9.03 -2.59 11.04
N ASN A 69 -9.13 -3.92 10.97
CA ASN A 69 -9.82 -4.73 11.95
C ASN A 69 -9.23 -6.14 12.09
N VAL A 70 -9.56 -6.79 13.20
CA VAL A 70 -9.29 -8.20 13.44
C VAL A 70 -10.61 -8.93 13.64
N ALA A 71 -10.95 -9.82 12.71
CA ALA A 71 -12.23 -10.54 12.66
C ALA A 71 -13.46 -9.62 12.79
N GLY A 72 -13.39 -8.42 12.19
CA GLY A 72 -14.46 -7.41 12.25
C GLY A 72 -14.40 -6.47 13.46
N ILE A 73 -13.53 -6.72 14.45
CA ILE A 73 -13.33 -5.82 15.60
C ILE A 73 -12.30 -4.75 15.20
N THR A 74 -12.69 -3.47 15.24
CA THR A 74 -11.81 -2.36 14.85
C THR A 74 -10.59 -2.27 15.75
N LEU A 75 -9.48 -1.73 15.22
CA LEU A 75 -8.29 -1.51 16.06
C LEU A 75 -8.57 -0.54 17.22
N GLU A 76 -9.48 0.42 17.03
CA GLU A 76 -9.93 1.32 18.10
C GLU A 76 -10.60 0.56 19.24
N ALA A 77 -11.56 -0.32 18.93
CA ALA A 77 -12.24 -1.12 19.94
C ALA A 77 -11.26 -2.06 20.67
N LEU A 78 -10.24 -2.58 19.99
CA LEU A 78 -9.18 -3.38 20.63
C LEU A 78 -8.32 -2.54 21.59
N VAL A 79 -8.07 -1.26 21.26
CA VAL A 79 -7.40 -0.32 22.17
C VAL A 79 -8.26 -0.02 23.39
N GLU A 80 -9.54 0.31 23.20
CA GLU A 80 -10.49 0.57 24.28
C GLU A 80 -10.67 -0.63 25.22
N GLN A 81 -10.64 -1.86 24.67
CA GLN A 81 -10.70 -3.10 25.44
C GLN A 81 -9.37 -3.47 26.13
N GLY A 82 -8.31 -2.68 25.96
CA GLY A 82 -6.99 -2.94 26.51
C GLY A 82 -6.30 -4.18 25.93
N LYS A 83 -6.70 -4.62 24.72
CA LYS A 83 -6.04 -5.75 24.02
C LYS A 83 -4.70 -5.37 23.41
N ILE A 84 -4.55 -4.09 23.06
CA ILE A 84 -3.32 -3.46 22.57
C ILE A 84 -3.34 -2.01 23.04
N SER A 85 -2.20 -1.43 23.42
CA SER A 85 -2.16 0.00 23.77
C SER A 85 -2.09 0.88 22.52
N ARG A 86 -2.47 2.16 22.63
CA ARG A 86 -2.34 3.11 21.51
C ARG A 86 -0.87 3.23 21.07
N GLU A 87 0.01 3.38 22.03
CA GLU A 87 1.45 3.54 21.80
C GLU A 87 2.02 2.32 21.08
N ARG A 88 1.54 1.12 21.44
CA ARG A 88 1.97 -0.11 20.79
C ARG A 88 1.47 -0.21 19.36
N LEU A 89 0.22 0.21 19.10
CA LEU A 89 -0.30 0.31 17.75
C LEU A 89 0.52 1.30 16.90
N ASP A 90 0.87 2.45 17.44
CA ASP A 90 1.69 3.45 16.75
C ASP A 90 3.09 2.93 16.41
N GLN A 91 3.72 2.15 17.31
CA GLN A 91 4.99 1.46 17.03
C GLN A 91 4.88 0.44 15.89
N ILE A 92 3.74 -0.26 15.78
CA ILE A 92 3.50 -1.20 14.67
C ILE A 92 3.36 -0.46 13.34
N VAL A 93 2.68 0.70 13.34
CA VAL A 93 2.60 1.59 12.19
C VAL A 93 4.00 2.02 11.75
N GLU A 94 4.82 2.50 12.68
CA GLU A 94 6.21 2.94 12.39
C GLU A 94 7.08 1.78 11.87
N ARG A 95 7.01 0.60 12.50
CA ARG A 95 7.74 -0.58 12.04
C ARG A 95 7.31 -1.01 10.63
N THR A 96 6.03 -0.88 10.31
CA THR A 96 5.51 -1.16 8.95
C THR A 96 6.20 -0.27 7.91
N GLN A 97 6.26 1.04 8.17
CA GLN A 97 6.92 2.01 7.28
C GLN A 97 8.41 1.68 7.10
N LYS A 98 9.08 1.27 8.19
CA LYS A 98 10.52 0.93 8.19
C LYS A 98 10.82 -0.52 7.77
N GLY A 99 9.81 -1.35 7.49
CA GLY A 99 9.97 -2.79 7.30
C GLY A 99 10.85 -3.19 6.11
N GLY A 100 10.91 -2.34 5.08
CA GLY A 100 11.86 -2.51 3.97
C GLY A 100 13.31 -2.37 4.43
N GLY A 101 13.61 -1.30 5.17
CA GLY A 101 14.92 -1.03 5.73
C GLY A 101 15.35 -2.06 6.77
N GLU A 102 14.43 -2.54 7.62
CA GLU A 102 14.67 -3.62 8.59
C GLU A 102 15.22 -4.88 7.90
N ILE A 103 14.58 -5.32 6.81
CA ILE A 103 15.03 -6.50 6.06
C ILE A 103 16.39 -6.27 5.39
N VAL A 104 16.59 -5.10 4.76
CA VAL A 104 17.87 -4.76 4.13
C VAL A 104 19.01 -4.76 5.15
N ALA A 105 18.78 -4.21 6.35
CA ALA A 105 19.79 -4.18 7.41
C ALA A 105 20.21 -5.59 7.85
N HIS A 106 19.28 -6.54 7.88
CA HIS A 106 19.57 -7.94 8.21
C HIS A 106 20.22 -8.72 7.07
N LEU A 107 19.74 -8.57 5.84
CA LEU A 107 20.28 -9.30 4.68
C LEU A 107 21.62 -8.74 4.21
N LYS A 108 21.88 -7.44 4.41
CA LYS A 108 23.07 -6.65 4.02
C LYS A 108 23.33 -6.57 2.51
N THR A 109 23.30 -7.70 1.82
CA THR A 109 23.64 -7.83 0.40
C THR A 109 22.42 -7.87 -0.51
N GLY A 110 21.22 -7.64 0.03
CA GLY A 110 19.98 -7.67 -0.74
C GLY A 110 18.79 -7.10 0.03
N SER A 111 17.63 -7.13 -0.63
CA SER A 111 16.35 -6.69 -0.09
C SER A 111 15.37 -7.86 0.01
N ALA A 112 14.17 -7.62 0.54
CA ALA A 112 13.12 -8.62 0.57
C ALA A 112 12.79 -9.12 -0.86
N TYR A 113 12.60 -10.43 -1.03
CA TYR A 113 12.25 -11.02 -2.32
C TYR A 113 11.08 -12.02 -2.25
N TYR A 114 10.90 -12.75 -1.13
CA TYR A 114 9.76 -13.65 -0.97
C TYR A 114 8.40 -12.92 -0.94
N THR A 115 8.20 -12.00 0.01
CA THR A 115 6.93 -11.28 0.14
C THR A 115 6.59 -10.42 -1.10
N PRO A 116 7.56 -9.71 -1.72
CA PRO A 116 7.34 -9.06 -3.01
C PRO A 116 6.92 -10.02 -4.12
N ALA A 117 7.54 -11.20 -4.22
CA ALA A 117 7.17 -12.19 -5.23
C ALA A 117 5.74 -12.72 -5.03
N THR A 118 5.39 -13.10 -3.79
CA THR A 118 4.03 -13.57 -3.49
C THR A 118 2.98 -12.48 -3.70
N ALA A 119 3.30 -11.22 -3.40
CA ALA A 119 2.42 -10.09 -3.65
C ALA A 119 2.15 -9.88 -5.15
N ALA A 120 3.21 -9.97 -5.97
CA ALA A 120 3.07 -9.88 -7.43
C ALA A 120 2.26 -11.06 -8.00
N VAL A 121 2.47 -12.28 -7.49
CA VAL A 121 1.68 -13.46 -7.88
C VAL A 121 0.21 -13.27 -7.51
N ALA A 122 -0.11 -12.80 -6.31
CA ALA A 122 -1.50 -12.55 -5.90
C ALA A 122 -2.22 -11.54 -6.81
N MET A 123 -1.53 -10.47 -7.23
CA MET A 123 -2.05 -9.50 -8.19
C MET A 123 -2.25 -10.13 -9.58
N ALA A 124 -1.29 -10.93 -10.06
CA ALA A 124 -1.38 -11.62 -11.33
C ALA A 124 -2.55 -12.63 -11.34
N GLU A 125 -2.74 -13.37 -10.26
CA GLU A 125 -3.88 -14.28 -10.13
C GLU A 125 -5.22 -13.56 -10.13
N ALA A 126 -5.32 -12.38 -9.50
CA ALA A 126 -6.55 -11.60 -9.53
C ALA A 126 -6.93 -11.18 -10.95
N TYR A 127 -5.94 -10.84 -11.77
CA TYR A 127 -6.11 -10.57 -13.20
C TYR A 127 -6.47 -11.84 -13.99
N LEU A 128 -5.63 -12.89 -13.91
CA LEU A 128 -5.76 -14.10 -14.73
C LEU A 128 -7.08 -14.86 -14.48
N TYR A 129 -7.56 -14.85 -13.24
CA TYR A 129 -8.77 -15.58 -12.85
C TYR A 129 -9.97 -14.66 -12.62
N ASP A 130 -9.90 -13.39 -13.02
CA ASP A 130 -10.97 -12.39 -12.82
C ASP A 130 -11.55 -12.41 -11.40
N LYS A 131 -10.67 -12.47 -10.38
CA LYS A 131 -11.11 -12.67 -8.98
C LYS A 131 -11.84 -11.46 -8.41
N LEU A 132 -11.71 -10.29 -9.05
CA LEU A 132 -12.21 -9.00 -8.54
C LEU A 132 -11.70 -8.68 -7.14
N ASN A 133 -10.49 -9.15 -6.80
CA ASN A 133 -9.86 -8.90 -5.51
C ASN A 133 -9.49 -7.42 -5.38
N ILE A 134 -9.59 -6.91 -4.15
CA ILE A 134 -9.19 -5.55 -3.80
C ILE A 134 -7.82 -5.60 -3.14
N TYR A 135 -6.86 -4.92 -3.75
CA TYR A 135 -5.49 -4.83 -3.31
C TYR A 135 -5.00 -3.38 -3.36
N PRO A 136 -4.17 -2.93 -2.42
CA PRO A 136 -3.52 -1.63 -2.56
C PRO A 136 -2.37 -1.76 -3.56
N CYS A 137 -2.47 -1.01 -4.66
CA CYS A 137 -1.55 -1.05 -5.79
C CYS A 137 -1.17 0.37 -6.21
N ALA A 138 0.05 0.56 -6.72
CA ALA A 138 0.41 1.83 -7.35
C ALA A 138 -0.36 1.94 -8.68
N VAL A 139 -1.35 2.82 -8.73
CA VAL A 139 -2.27 3.00 -9.86
C VAL A 139 -2.33 4.45 -10.29
N LYS A 140 -2.60 4.70 -11.57
CA LYS A 140 -2.71 6.06 -12.07
C LYS A 140 -4.04 6.67 -11.66
N VAL A 141 -3.99 7.84 -11.03
CA VAL A 141 -5.14 8.68 -10.69
C VAL A 141 -5.02 10.00 -11.43
N SER A 142 -6.13 10.52 -11.94
CA SER A 142 -6.19 11.84 -12.58
C SER A 142 -7.58 12.48 -12.54
N ASP A 143 -8.51 11.92 -11.76
CA ASP A 143 -9.94 12.26 -11.74
C ASP A 143 -10.38 12.93 -10.42
N GLY A 144 -9.43 13.47 -9.65
CA GLY A 144 -9.69 14.18 -8.39
C GLY A 144 -9.79 13.28 -7.16
N LYS A 145 -9.83 11.96 -7.32
CA LYS A 145 -9.85 11.00 -6.21
C LYS A 145 -8.69 11.25 -5.26
N TYR A 146 -8.95 11.19 -3.95
CA TYR A 146 -7.96 11.49 -2.92
C TYR A 146 -7.29 12.88 -3.03
N GLY A 147 -7.91 13.83 -3.75
CA GLY A 147 -7.35 15.17 -3.97
C GLY A 147 -6.28 15.23 -5.06
N ILE A 148 -6.17 14.20 -5.89
CA ILE A 148 -5.17 14.08 -6.96
C ILE A 148 -5.80 14.54 -8.30
N ASN A 149 -5.40 15.72 -8.78
CA ASN A 149 -5.99 16.34 -9.96
C ASN A 149 -5.12 16.19 -11.22
N GLU A 150 -3.90 15.72 -11.07
CA GLU A 150 -2.95 15.47 -12.14
C GLU A 150 -2.57 13.98 -12.23
N PRO A 151 -2.15 13.48 -13.40
CA PRO A 151 -1.75 12.08 -13.56
C PRO A 151 -0.61 11.69 -12.61
N LEU A 152 -0.92 10.84 -11.63
CA LEU A 152 0.03 10.36 -10.64
C LEU A 152 -0.20 8.88 -10.35
N PHE A 153 0.87 8.10 -10.32
CA PHE A 153 0.83 6.75 -9.77
C PHE A 153 1.06 6.81 -8.27
N VAL A 154 0.14 6.23 -7.49
CA VAL A 154 0.22 6.17 -6.03
C VAL A 154 -0.48 4.92 -5.52
N GLY A 155 0.00 4.35 -4.40
CA GLY A 155 -0.59 3.17 -3.76
C GLY A 155 -1.99 3.43 -3.23
N LEU A 156 -3.02 2.86 -3.86
CA LEU A 156 -4.43 3.02 -3.45
C LEU A 156 -5.22 1.70 -3.55
N PRO A 157 -6.30 1.53 -2.76
CA PRO A 157 -7.16 0.35 -2.84
C PRO A 157 -7.75 0.21 -4.24
N THR A 158 -7.44 -0.90 -4.90
CA THR A 158 -7.70 -1.13 -6.31
C THR A 158 -8.35 -2.50 -6.49
N LYS A 159 -9.51 -2.53 -7.15
CA LYS A 159 -10.16 -3.75 -7.60
C LYS A 159 -9.51 -4.21 -8.90
N ILE A 160 -8.95 -5.42 -8.91
CA ILE A 160 -8.30 -6.02 -10.08
C ILE A 160 -9.20 -7.13 -10.62
N GLY A 161 -9.53 -7.06 -11.92
CA GLY A 161 -10.23 -8.11 -12.66
C GLY A 161 -9.53 -8.48 -13.96
N GLY A 162 -10.17 -9.30 -14.79
CA GLY A 162 -9.63 -9.80 -16.06
C GLY A 162 -9.41 -8.74 -17.13
N LYS A 163 -9.88 -7.51 -16.89
CA LYS A 163 -9.65 -6.32 -17.73
C LYS A 163 -8.68 -5.32 -17.10
N GLY A 164 -7.88 -5.76 -16.12
CA GLY A 164 -6.95 -4.92 -15.39
C GLY A 164 -7.60 -4.22 -14.19
N VAL A 165 -7.29 -2.95 -13.98
CA VAL A 165 -7.91 -2.11 -12.95
C VAL A 165 -9.38 -1.90 -13.26
N ALA A 166 -10.25 -2.53 -12.47
CA ALA A 166 -11.69 -2.40 -12.59
C ALA A 166 -12.23 -1.17 -11.85
N GLU A 167 -11.60 -0.81 -10.73
CA GLU A 167 -12.01 0.33 -9.90
C GLU A 167 -10.88 0.74 -8.95
N ILE A 168 -10.69 2.05 -8.76
CA ILE A 168 -9.92 2.61 -7.63
C ILE A 168 -10.96 3.01 -6.59
N ILE A 169 -10.91 2.37 -5.43
CA ILE A 169 -11.91 2.46 -4.36
C ILE A 169 -11.53 3.55 -3.39
N GLU A 170 -12.44 4.50 -3.16
CA GLU A 170 -12.29 5.49 -2.10
C GLU A 170 -12.74 4.92 -0.76
N VAL A 171 -11.79 4.80 0.17
CA VAL A 171 -12.04 4.35 1.54
C VAL A 171 -12.16 5.54 2.48
N PRO A 172 -12.98 5.43 3.55
CA PRO A 172 -13.03 6.47 4.58
C PRO A 172 -11.66 6.62 5.24
N LEU A 173 -11.19 7.86 5.34
CA LEU A 173 -9.95 8.22 6.02
C LEU A 173 -10.27 9.11 7.22
N THR A 174 -9.61 8.84 8.34
CA THR A 174 -9.54 9.79 9.45
C THR A 174 -8.84 11.07 9.00
N GLU A 175 -9.03 12.16 9.76
CA GLU A 175 -8.37 13.43 9.45
C GLU A 175 -6.84 13.30 9.43
N ASN A 176 -6.27 12.51 10.34
CA ASN A 176 -4.85 12.25 10.42
C ASN A 176 -4.33 11.44 9.22
N GLU A 177 -5.04 10.35 8.84
CA GLU A 177 -4.69 9.55 7.66
C GLU A 177 -4.76 10.38 6.39
N ARG A 178 -5.77 11.25 6.24
CA ARG A 178 -5.88 12.18 5.11
C ARG A 178 -4.68 13.11 5.02
N LYS A 179 -4.26 13.72 6.14
CA LYS A 179 -3.07 14.59 6.19
C LYS A 179 -1.80 13.83 5.84
N LYS A 180 -1.60 12.62 6.38
CA LYS A 180 -0.45 11.76 6.08
C LYS A 180 -0.42 11.32 4.62
N LEU A 181 -1.58 10.97 4.05
CA LEU A 181 -1.70 10.60 2.66
C LEU A 181 -1.35 11.78 1.74
N GLN A 182 -1.79 13.00 2.08
CA GLN A 182 -1.42 14.19 1.31
C GLN A 182 0.11 14.40 1.31
N ILE A 183 0.77 14.28 2.47
CA ILE A 183 2.24 14.35 2.56
C ILE A 183 2.89 13.26 1.71
N SER A 184 2.35 12.04 1.75
CA SER A 184 2.84 10.92 0.94
C SER A 184 2.76 11.22 -0.57
N ILE A 185 1.62 11.74 -1.02
CA ILE A 185 1.38 12.15 -2.41
C ILE A 185 2.37 13.24 -2.83
N ASP A 186 2.59 14.24 -1.99
CA ASP A 186 3.52 15.35 -2.28
C ASP A 186 4.96 14.86 -2.44
N LEU A 187 5.39 13.89 -1.64
CA LEU A 187 6.71 13.26 -1.79
C LEU A 187 6.84 12.44 -3.08
N VAL A 188 5.78 11.75 -3.51
CA VAL A 188 5.77 11.06 -4.82
C VAL A 188 5.90 12.07 -5.96
N ARG A 189 5.22 13.23 -5.87
CA ARG A 189 5.33 14.32 -6.87
C ARG A 189 6.76 14.86 -6.94
N GLU A 190 7.37 15.12 -5.79
CA GLU A 190 8.77 15.59 -5.71
C GLU A 190 9.74 14.59 -6.36
N LEU A 191 9.54 13.29 -6.09
CA LEU A 191 10.37 12.24 -6.66
C LEU A 191 10.19 12.14 -8.18
N ASN A 192 8.95 12.22 -8.69
CA ASN A 192 8.68 12.28 -10.13
C ASN A 192 9.37 13.48 -10.78
N SER A 193 9.24 14.67 -10.20
CA SER A 193 9.89 15.90 -10.69
C SER A 193 11.41 15.79 -10.73
N THR A 194 12.00 15.07 -9.77
CA THR A 194 13.45 14.81 -9.73
C THR A 194 13.89 13.89 -10.87
N VAL A 195 13.13 12.81 -11.13
CA VAL A 195 13.45 11.87 -12.21
C VAL A 195 13.24 12.48 -13.59
N GLU A 196 12.26 13.37 -13.78
CA GLU A 196 12.04 14.06 -15.07
C GLU A 196 13.15 15.05 -15.46
N LYS A 197 14.05 15.38 -14.53
CA LYS A 197 15.22 16.25 -14.79
C LYS A 197 16.48 15.46 -15.21
N LEU A 198 16.43 14.13 -15.18
CA LEU A 198 17.51 13.24 -15.63
C LEU A 198 17.40 12.98 -17.13
#